data_AF-A0A527W6I9-F1
#
_entry.id   AF-A0A527W6I9-F1
#
_cell.length_a   1.000
_cell.length_b   1.000
_cell.length_c   1.000
_cell.angle_alpha   90.00
_cell.angle_beta   90.00
_cell.angle_gamma   90.00
#
_symmetry.space_group_name_H-M   'P 1'
#
loop_
_entity.id
_entity.type
_entity.pdbx_description
1 polymer ?
#
loop_
_entity_poly.entity_id
_entity_poly.type
_entity_poly.pdbx_seq_one_letter_code
_entity_poly.pdbx_strand_id
1 'polypeptide(L)'
;MVDLANAAGSSVTEVAEAFGVAPSQLDGWRKQMAGGELEADQAMATFARIEVSDLPEVERPVADCPDPAGRIVVAFASGTRLRIDGTVDPTALRIVLSELTR
;
A
#
# COMPACT_ATOMS: atom_id res chain seq x y z
N MET A 1 5.71 3.81 18.82
CA MET A 1 5.69 2.45 18.23
C MET A 1 7.11 1.94 18.01
N VAL A 2 7.93 2.61 17.20
CA VAL A 2 9.35 2.22 17.02
C VAL A 2 10.14 2.33 18.32
N ASP A 3 9.92 3.37 19.14
CA ASP A 3 10.59 3.52 20.44
C ASP A 3 10.20 2.44 21.45
N LEU A 4 8.96 1.94 21.39
CA LEU A 4 8.48 0.82 22.21
C LEU A 4 9.17 -0.49 21.82
N ALA A 5 9.41 -0.70 20.52
CA ALA A 5 10.18 -1.84 20.01
C ALA A 5 11.69 -1.72 20.28
N ASN A 6 12.18 -0.52 20.68
CA ASN A 6 13.59 -0.26 20.95
C ASN A 6 13.93 -0.24 22.45
N ALA A 7 12.92 -0.41 23.32
CA ALA A 7 13.12 -0.50 24.77
C ALA A 7 13.86 -1.80 25.15
N ALA A 8 14.72 -1.73 26.16
CA ALA A 8 15.48 -2.89 26.62
C ALA A 8 14.54 -4.02 27.10
N GLY A 9 14.68 -5.22 26.50
CA GLY A 9 13.83 -6.37 26.78
C GLY A 9 12.54 -6.44 25.96
N SER A 10 12.31 -5.51 25.04
CA SER A 10 11.14 -5.51 24.16
C SER A 10 11.32 -6.48 22.99
N SER A 11 10.28 -7.24 22.67
CA SER A 11 10.25 -8.11 21.50
C SER A 11 9.63 -7.38 20.30
N VAL A 12 10.39 -7.31 19.21
CA VAL A 12 9.97 -6.67 17.96
C VAL A 12 8.73 -7.35 17.37
N THR A 13 8.60 -8.67 17.50
CA THR A 13 7.44 -9.41 17.01
C THR A 13 6.19 -9.13 17.84
N GLU A 14 6.33 -9.03 19.15
CA GLU A 14 5.21 -8.73 20.06
C GLU A 14 4.66 -7.32 19.82
N VAL A 15 5.56 -6.33 19.64
CA VAL A 15 5.14 -4.96 19.30
C VAL A 15 4.55 -4.89 17.88
N ALA A 16 5.06 -5.68 16.94
CA ALA A 16 4.50 -5.74 15.59
C ALA A 16 3.04 -6.26 15.60
N GLU A 17 2.81 -7.36 16.33
CA GLU A 17 1.48 -7.97 16.46
C GLU A 17 0.49 -7.05 17.18
N ALA A 18 0.91 -6.41 18.28
CA ALA A 18 0.06 -5.50 19.05
C ALA A 18 -0.44 -4.28 18.24
N PHE A 19 0.31 -3.87 17.21
CA PHE A 19 -0.02 -2.73 16.36
C PHE A 19 -0.44 -3.13 14.94
N GLY A 20 -0.57 -4.44 14.65
CA GLY A 20 -1.00 -4.94 13.34
C GLY A 20 -0.04 -4.62 12.18
N VAL A 21 1.25 -4.47 12.48
CA VAL A 21 2.31 -4.18 11.52
C VAL A 21 3.20 -5.40 11.32
N ALA A 22 3.85 -5.53 10.16
CA ALA A 22 4.78 -6.64 9.95
C ALA A 22 6.09 -6.39 10.72
N PRO A 23 6.70 -7.41 11.37
CA PRO A 23 7.96 -7.26 12.10
C PRO A 23 9.09 -6.66 11.24
N SER A 24 9.14 -7.00 9.95
CA SER A 24 10.09 -6.47 8.98
C SER A 24 9.97 -4.94 8.77
N GLN A 25 8.79 -4.35 9.01
CA GLN A 25 8.59 -2.90 8.93
C GLN A 25 9.21 -2.20 10.14
N LEU A 26 9.08 -2.77 11.35
CA LEU A 26 9.75 -2.24 12.54
C LEU A 26 11.29 -2.37 12.43
N ASP A 27 11.79 -3.46 11.86
CA ASP A 27 13.23 -3.61 11.53
C ASP A 27 13.71 -2.55 10.53
N GLY A 28 12.92 -2.29 9.49
CA GLY A 28 13.21 -1.25 8.49
C GLY A 28 13.26 0.15 9.12
N TRP A 29 12.25 0.50 9.92
CA TRP A 29 12.19 1.81 10.57
C TRP A 29 13.29 2.01 11.61
N ARG A 30 13.69 0.96 12.35
CA ARG A 30 14.85 1.04 13.26
C ARG A 30 16.14 1.37 12.52
N LYS A 31 16.37 0.72 11.36
CA LYS A 31 17.55 1.00 10.53
C LYS A 31 17.54 2.42 9.97
N GLN A 32 16.38 2.89 9.51
CA GLN A 32 16.22 4.26 8.98
C GLN A 32 16.42 5.32 10.07
N MET A 33 15.90 5.08 11.28
CA MET A 33 16.11 5.94 12.46
C MET A 33 17.58 5.96 12.91
N ALA A 34 18.23 4.81 12.99
CA ALA A 34 19.62 4.70 13.42
C ALA A 34 20.61 5.23 12.37
N GLY A 35 20.24 5.17 11.08
CA GLY A 35 21.07 5.61 9.95
C GLY A 35 21.04 7.11 9.68
N GLY A 36 20.26 7.90 10.43
CA GLY A 36 20.11 9.34 10.17
C GLY A 36 19.39 9.66 8.85
N GLU A 37 18.83 8.66 8.16
CA GLU A 37 18.15 8.79 6.87
C GLU A 37 16.81 9.55 6.97
N LEU A 38 16.30 9.75 8.19
CA LEU A 38 15.14 10.62 8.44
C LEU A 38 15.49 12.11 8.40
N GLU A 39 16.78 12.46 8.33
CA GLU A 39 17.23 13.81 7.95
C GLU A 39 17.41 13.96 6.43
N ALA A 40 16.78 13.11 5.63
CA ALA A 40 16.61 13.37 4.20
C ALA A 40 15.83 14.69 4.05
N ASP A 41 16.58 15.74 3.72
CA ASP A 41 16.17 17.07 3.28
C ASP A 41 14.77 17.47 3.79
N GLN A 42 14.74 18.26 4.88
CA GLN A 42 13.56 19.04 5.26
C GLN A 42 13.27 20.12 4.19
N ALA A 43 13.17 19.74 2.92
CA ALA A 43 12.33 20.40 1.97
C ALA A 43 10.92 20.35 2.56
N MET A 44 10.64 21.36 3.39
CA MET A 44 9.44 21.53 4.17
C MET A 44 8.25 21.17 3.30
N ALA A 45 7.64 20.00 3.55
CA ALA A 45 6.51 19.54 2.78
C ALA A 45 5.48 20.66 2.78
N THR A 46 5.35 21.32 1.63
CA THR A 46 4.52 22.52 1.53
C THR A 46 3.09 22.03 1.39
N PHE A 47 2.40 21.96 2.51
CA PHE A 47 0.98 21.66 2.51
C PHE A 47 0.21 22.83 1.91
N ALA A 48 -0.52 22.57 0.84
CA ALA A 48 -1.45 23.56 0.30
C ALA A 48 -2.62 23.73 1.29
N ARG A 49 -2.91 24.97 1.68
CA ARG A 49 -4.10 25.30 2.48
C ARG A 49 -5.33 25.16 1.58
N ILE A 50 -6.24 24.26 1.93
CA ILE A 50 -7.51 24.09 1.23
C ILE A 50 -8.60 24.78 2.07
N GLU A 51 -9.30 25.74 1.47
CA GLU A 51 -10.51 26.31 2.03
C GLU A 51 -11.71 25.52 1.52
N VAL A 52 -12.48 24.95 2.45
CA VAL A 52 -13.73 24.24 2.13
C VAL A 52 -14.85 25.28 2.16
N SER A 53 -15.43 25.59 1.01
CA SER A 53 -16.63 26.43 0.93
C SER A 53 -17.87 25.62 1.29
N ASP A 54 -18.72 26.16 2.18
CA ASP A 54 -20.06 25.63 2.50
C ASP A 54 -21.10 25.87 1.39
N LEU A 55 -20.65 26.14 0.17
CA LEU A 55 -21.54 26.30 -0.97
C LEU A 55 -22.15 24.92 -1.31
N PRO A 56 -23.44 24.87 -1.70
CA PRO A 56 -24.05 23.63 -2.15
C PRO A 56 -23.19 23.05 -3.28
N GLU A 57 -22.96 21.74 -3.20
CA GLU A 57 -22.14 20.99 -4.13
C GLU A 57 -22.62 21.26 -5.56
N VAL A 58 -21.82 22.02 -6.32
CA VAL A 58 -22.02 22.13 -7.76
C VAL A 58 -21.75 20.74 -8.29
N GLU A 59 -22.77 20.08 -8.87
CA GLU A 59 -22.60 18.86 -9.66
C GLU A 59 -21.58 19.17 -10.76
N ARG A 60 -20.31 18.87 -10.46
CA ARG A 60 -19.27 18.84 -11.46
C ARG A 60 -19.61 17.62 -12.32
N PRO A 61 -19.56 17.72 -13.66
CA PRO A 61 -19.58 16.51 -14.47
C PRO A 61 -18.47 15.62 -13.91
N VAL A 62 -18.86 14.45 -13.40
CA VAL A 62 -17.93 13.41 -13.00
C VAL A 62 -17.00 13.29 -14.20
N ALA A 63 -15.73 13.65 -14.01
CA ALA A 63 -14.75 13.40 -15.05
C ALA A 63 -14.96 11.95 -15.46
N ASP A 64 -15.15 11.67 -16.76
CA ASP A 64 -15.21 10.33 -17.30
C ASP A 64 -13.92 9.62 -16.86
N CYS A 65 -13.96 9.07 -15.66
CA CYS A 65 -12.95 8.20 -15.15
C CYS A 65 -13.21 6.96 -15.98
N PRO A 66 -12.33 6.60 -16.93
CA PRO A 66 -12.47 5.30 -17.57
C PRO A 66 -12.54 4.31 -16.41
N ASP A 67 -13.66 3.58 -16.34
CA ASP A 67 -13.91 2.51 -15.37
C ASP A 67 -12.56 1.84 -15.11
N PRO A 68 -12.02 1.84 -13.88
CA PRO A 68 -10.65 1.39 -13.64
C PRO A 68 -10.57 -0.03 -14.12
N ALA A 69 -10.11 -0.19 -15.36
CA ALA A 69 -9.98 -1.45 -16.05
C ALA A 69 -8.98 -2.24 -15.21
N GLY A 70 -9.53 -3.07 -14.32
CA GLY A 70 -8.80 -3.66 -13.21
C GLY A 70 -7.58 -4.38 -13.75
N ARG A 71 -6.38 -3.87 -13.43
CA ARG A 71 -5.15 -4.52 -13.84
C ARG A 71 -4.85 -5.64 -12.85
N ILE A 72 -4.92 -6.88 -13.33
CA ILE A 72 -4.56 -8.06 -12.54
C ILE A 72 -3.22 -8.58 -13.07
N VAL A 73 -2.24 -8.70 -12.18
CA VAL A 73 -0.93 -9.28 -12.47
C VAL A 73 -0.75 -10.53 -11.61
N VAL A 74 -0.63 -11.68 -12.26
CA VAL A 74 -0.38 -12.96 -11.61
C VAL A 74 1.06 -13.37 -11.88
N ALA A 75 1.85 -13.54 -10.82
CA ALA A 75 3.21 -14.07 -10.90
C ALA A 75 3.19 -15.56 -10.55
N PHE A 76 3.63 -16.40 -11.49
CA PHE A 76 3.75 -17.84 -11.27
C PHE A 76 5.12 -18.19 -10.68
N ALA A 77 5.19 -19.30 -9.95
CA ALA A 77 6.44 -19.83 -9.39
C ALA A 77 7.50 -20.15 -10.45
N SER A 78 7.08 -20.37 -11.71
CA SER A 78 7.96 -20.54 -12.86
C SER A 78 8.68 -19.25 -13.30
N GLY A 79 8.38 -18.11 -12.68
CA GLY A 79 8.88 -16.79 -13.08
C GLY A 79 8.09 -16.12 -14.20
N THR A 80 7.10 -16.83 -14.78
CA THR A 80 6.21 -16.26 -15.80
C THR A 80 5.20 -15.29 -15.16
N ARG A 81 4.88 -14.20 -15.87
CA ARG A 81 3.89 -13.20 -15.41
C ARG A 81 2.73 -13.13 -16.40
N LEU A 82 1.51 -13.33 -15.90
CA LEU A 82 0.27 -13.11 -16.67
C LEU A 82 -0.28 -11.74 -16.31
N ARG A 83 -0.49 -10.90 -17.33
CA ARG A 83 -1.09 -9.58 -17.22
C ARG A 83 -2.45 -9.58 -17.88
N ILE A 84 -3.47 -9.22 -17.13
CA ILE A 84 -4.84 -9.06 -17.62
C ILE A 84 -5.20 -7.59 -17.45
N ASP A 85 -5.50 -6.93 -18.57
CA ASP A 85 -6.01 -5.56 -18.58
C ASP A 85 -7.47 -5.57 -19.05
N GLY A 86 -8.26 -4.62 -18.57
CA GLY A 86 -9.68 -4.54 -18.91
C GLY A 86 -10.57 -4.92 -17.74
N THR A 87 -11.87 -4.92 -18.00
CA THR A 87 -12.87 -5.46 -17.08
C THR A 87 -12.77 -6.99 -17.09
N VAL A 88 -12.46 -7.56 -15.94
CA VAL A 88 -12.29 -9.01 -15.77
C VAL A 88 -13.48 -9.55 -15.01
N ASP A 89 -14.22 -10.48 -15.60
CA ASP A 89 -15.25 -11.23 -14.88
C ASP A 89 -14.60 -12.12 -13.80
N PRO A 90 -14.91 -11.93 -12.51
CA PRO A 90 -14.30 -12.69 -11.42
C PRO A 90 -14.55 -14.21 -11.54
N THR A 91 -15.68 -14.61 -12.15
CA THR A 91 -16.05 -16.01 -12.31
C THR A 91 -15.16 -16.68 -13.36
N ALA A 92 -15.00 -16.06 -14.53
CA ALA A 92 -14.11 -16.53 -15.59
C ALA A 92 -12.64 -16.62 -15.13
N LEU A 93 -12.17 -15.62 -14.36
CA LEU A 93 -10.81 -15.63 -13.83
C LEU A 93 -10.55 -16.82 -12.90
N ARG A 94 -11.52 -17.15 -12.03
CA ARG A 94 -11.40 -18.30 -11.12
C ARG A 94 -11.28 -19.62 -11.86
N ILE A 95 -12.04 -19.82 -12.94
CA ILE A 95 -11.98 -21.05 -13.76
C ILE A 95 -10.59 -21.20 -14.39
N VAL A 96 -10.06 -20.12 -14.97
CA VAL A 96 -8.73 -20.16 -15.60
C VAL A 96 -7.63 -20.43 -14.56
N LEU A 97 -7.70 -19.79 -13.39
CA LEU A 97 -6.73 -20.04 -12.32
C LEU A 97 -6.78 -21.47 -11.76
N SER A 98 -7.96 -22.09 -11.71
CA SER A 98 -8.08 -23.51 -11.29
C SER A 98 -7.48 -24.49 -12.29
N GLU A 99 -7.51 -24.17 -13.59
CA GLU A 99 -6.90 -25.01 -14.62
C GLU A 99 -5.37 -24.86 -14.66
N LEU A 100 -4.84 -23.67 -14.33
CA LEU A 100 -3.39 -23.41 -14.30
C LEU A 100 -2.67 -23.94 -13.06
N THR A 101 -3.41 -24.33 -12.03
CA THR A 101 -2.86 -24.88 -10.77
C THR A 101 -2.84 -26.42 -10.74
N ARG A 102 -3.20 -27.07 -11.84
CA ARG A 102 -3.15 -28.52 -12.03
C ARG A 102 -1.80 -29.00 -12.53
#